data_AF-A0A512UBS8-F1
#
_entry.id   AF-A0A512UBS8-F1
#
_cell.length_a   1.000
_cell.length_b   1.000
_cell.length_c   1.000
_cell.angle_alpha   90.00
_cell.angle_beta   90.00
_cell.angle_gamma   90.00
#
_symmetry.space_group_name_H-M   'P 1'
#
loop_
_entity.id
_entity.type
_entity.pdbx_description
1 polymer ?
#
loop_
_entity_poly.entity_id
_entity_poly.type
_entity_poly.pdbx_seq_one_letter_code
_entity_poly.pdbx_strand_id
1 'polypeptide(L)'
;MLSSTFAKQSFISRSFSVSAPSWGKIKVKSPIVEMDGDEMSRIIWARIKDKLIKPYSDVDLKYYDLGIEARDKTNDQITIDAANAIKEYGVGVKYATIMPDEGRVAEFKLKEMWLSPNGTITIFWEFPSTASFAFWPSLKAYFRKLLR
;
A
#
# COMPACT_ATOMS: atom_id res chain seq x y z
N MET A 1 17.67 -32.05 -68.74
CA MET A 1 17.68 -30.80 -67.97
C MET A 1 16.94 -31.06 -66.67
N LEU A 2 17.67 -31.11 -65.56
CA LEU A 2 17.16 -31.37 -64.21
C LEU A 2 16.72 -30.05 -63.54
N SER A 3 15.72 -30.16 -62.65
CA SER A 3 15.42 -29.25 -61.52
C SER A 3 14.81 -27.89 -61.91
N SER A 4 13.79 -27.32 -61.26
CA SER A 4 13.20 -27.54 -59.94
C SER A 4 11.83 -26.86 -59.88
N THR A 5 10.78 -27.55 -59.47
CA THR A 5 9.52 -26.93 -59.02
C THR A 5 9.64 -26.69 -57.52
N PHE A 6 9.92 -25.45 -57.12
CA PHE A 6 9.92 -25.02 -55.72
C PHE A 6 8.48 -25.00 -55.19
N ALA A 7 8.12 -25.99 -54.37
CA ALA A 7 6.90 -25.98 -53.58
C ALA A 7 7.02 -24.92 -52.47
N LYS A 8 6.08 -23.97 -52.43
CA LYS A 8 5.97 -23.01 -51.32
C LYS A 8 5.52 -23.75 -50.06
N GLN A 9 6.46 -23.99 -49.15
CA GLN A 9 6.18 -24.51 -47.82
C GLN A 9 5.31 -23.50 -47.07
N SER A 10 4.04 -23.81 -46.83
CA SER A 10 3.18 -23.04 -45.93
C SER A 10 3.68 -23.23 -44.51
N PHE A 11 4.35 -22.22 -43.96
CA PHE A 11 4.71 -22.19 -42.55
C PHE A 11 3.43 -22.13 -41.72
N ILE A 12 3.05 -23.26 -41.12
CA ILE A 12 2.02 -23.32 -40.09
C ILE A 12 2.60 -22.59 -38.88
N SER A 13 2.17 -21.35 -38.67
CA SER A 13 2.36 -20.61 -37.43
C SER A 13 1.68 -21.40 -36.31
N ARG A 14 2.45 -22.20 -35.56
CA ARG A 14 1.98 -22.75 -34.29
C ARG A 14 1.88 -21.59 -33.30
N SER A 15 0.68 -21.01 -33.21
CA SER A 15 0.32 -20.09 -32.16
C SER A 15 0.29 -20.90 -30.86
N PHE A 16 1.32 -20.75 -30.02
CA PHE A 16 1.22 -21.23 -28.64
C PHE A 16 0.17 -20.36 -27.95
N SER A 17 -1.03 -20.90 -27.78
CA SER A 17 -2.03 -20.38 -26.85
C SER A 17 -1.42 -20.44 -25.45
N VAL A 18 -0.77 -19.37 -25.02
CA VAL A 18 -0.43 -19.18 -23.60
C VAL A 18 -1.74 -18.85 -22.90
N SER A 19 -2.51 -19.88 -22.55
CA SER A 19 -3.59 -19.74 -21.59
C SER A 19 -2.93 -19.48 -20.23
N ALA A 20 -2.68 -18.21 -19.93
CA ALA A 20 -2.31 -17.81 -18.58
C ALA A 20 -3.42 -18.34 -17.65
N PRO A 21 -3.08 -19.08 -16.58
CA PRO A 21 -4.09 -19.49 -15.63
C PRO A 21 -4.73 -18.22 -15.06
N SER A 22 -6.00 -17.99 -15.38
CA SER A 22 -6.77 -16.91 -14.81
C SER A 22 -7.08 -17.30 -13.37
N TRP A 23 -6.12 -17.08 -12.46
CA TRP A 23 -6.40 -17.14 -11.04
C TRP A 23 -7.52 -16.12 -10.77
N GLY A 24 -8.68 -16.61 -10.36
CA GLY A 24 -9.77 -15.72 -9.96
C GLY A 24 -9.29 -14.83 -8.83
N LYS A 25 -9.58 -13.53 -8.90
CA LYS A 25 -9.23 -12.60 -7.82
C LYS A 25 -9.88 -13.08 -6.51
N ILE A 26 -9.12 -13.00 -5.43
CA ILE A 26 -9.62 -13.30 -4.09
C ILE A 26 -10.66 -12.23 -3.75
N LYS A 27 -11.91 -12.65 -3.50
CA LYS A 27 -12.98 -11.74 -3.09
C LYS A 27 -12.94 -11.56 -1.58
N VAL A 28 -12.69 -10.33 -1.14
CA VAL A 28 -12.75 -9.97 0.27
C VAL A 28 -14.17 -9.52 0.60
N LYS A 29 -14.78 -10.10 1.63
CA LYS A 29 -16.19 -9.84 1.99
C LYS A 29 -16.39 -8.51 2.72
N SER A 30 -15.45 -8.14 3.57
CA SER A 30 -15.51 -6.91 4.37
C SER A 30 -14.67 -5.81 3.73
N PRO A 31 -15.16 -4.56 3.70
CA PRO A 31 -14.35 -3.45 3.25
C PRO A 31 -13.18 -3.22 4.22
N ILE A 32 -12.08 -2.68 3.69
CA ILE A 32 -10.89 -2.32 4.46
C ILE A 32 -10.73 -0.81 4.43
N VAL A 33 -10.45 -0.21 5.59
CA VAL A 33 -10.14 1.20 5.68
C VAL A 33 -8.69 1.43 5.25
N GLU A 34 -8.51 2.29 4.26
CA GLU A 34 -7.20 2.71 3.75
C GLU A 34 -6.90 4.13 4.23
N MET A 35 -5.83 4.29 5.02
CA MET A 35 -5.36 5.59 5.48
C MET A 35 -4.03 5.93 4.82
N ASP A 36 -4.07 6.82 3.83
CA ASP A 36 -2.90 7.21 3.04
C ASP A 36 -1.96 8.14 3.83
N GLY A 37 -0.68 8.10 3.46
CA GLY A 37 0.40 8.80 4.15
C GLY A 37 0.97 9.98 3.36
N ASP A 38 2.17 10.41 3.73
CA ASP A 38 2.85 11.56 3.11
C ASP A 38 4.10 11.15 2.30
N GLU A 39 4.62 12.09 1.51
CA GLU A 39 5.90 12.02 0.79
C GLU A 39 6.17 10.67 0.07
N MET A 40 7.30 10.04 0.39
CA MET A 40 7.78 8.80 -0.25
C MET A 40 6.87 7.61 0.05
N SER A 41 6.23 7.59 1.23
CA SER A 41 5.37 6.49 1.64
C SER A 41 4.11 6.41 0.77
N ARG A 42 3.54 7.56 0.37
CA ARG A 42 2.40 7.61 -0.58
C ARG A 42 2.75 6.98 -1.93
N ILE A 43 3.93 7.29 -2.46
CA ILE A 43 4.39 6.76 -3.76
C ILE A 43 4.65 5.26 -3.69
N ILE A 44 5.33 4.81 -2.63
CA ILE A 44 5.62 3.39 -2.41
C ILE A 44 4.32 2.62 -2.25
N TRP A 45 3.37 3.16 -1.49
CA TRP A 45 2.08 2.52 -1.27
C TRP A 45 1.27 2.35 -2.55
N ALA A 46 1.17 3.39 -3.38
CA ALA A 46 0.53 3.29 -4.68
C ALA A 46 1.13 2.15 -5.54
N ARG A 47 2.46 2.05 -5.57
CA ARG A 47 3.17 0.98 -6.29
C ARG A 47 2.88 -0.41 -5.73
N ILE A 48 2.81 -0.56 -4.41
CA ILE A 48 2.48 -1.83 -3.75
C ILE A 48 1.04 -2.23 -4.10
N LYS A 49 0.07 -1.31 -4.00
CA LYS A 49 -1.33 -1.59 -4.36
C LYS A 49 -1.45 -2.08 -5.80
N ASP A 50 -0.81 -1.38 -6.73
CA ASP A 50 -0.95 -1.66 -8.16
C ASP A 50 -0.27 -2.97 -8.57
N LYS A 51 0.89 -3.28 -7.99
CA LYS A 51 1.68 -4.47 -8.38
C LYS A 51 1.35 -5.72 -7.57
N LEU A 52 1.02 -5.57 -6.29
CA LEU A 52 0.96 -6.69 -5.34
C LEU A 52 -0.45 -6.96 -4.80
N ILE A 53 -1.39 -6.02 -4.89
CA ILE A 53 -2.74 -6.20 -4.32
C ILE A 53 -3.80 -6.29 -5.41
N LYS A 54 -3.99 -5.24 -6.21
CA LYS A 54 -5.03 -5.15 -7.26
C LYS A 54 -5.04 -6.29 -8.29
N PRO A 55 -3.89 -6.90 -8.67
CA PRO A 55 -3.90 -8.03 -9.58
C PRO A 55 -4.49 -9.30 -8.98
N TYR A 56 -4.41 -9.46 -7.65
CA TYR A 56 -4.70 -10.72 -6.96
C TYR A 56 -5.96 -10.66 -6.09
N SER A 57 -6.38 -9.46 -5.68
CA SER A 57 -7.48 -9.27 -4.73
C SER A 57 -8.51 -8.27 -5.24
N ASP A 58 -9.78 -8.59 -5.02
CA ASP A 58 -10.95 -7.74 -5.24
C ASP A 58 -11.45 -7.28 -3.87
N VAL A 59 -11.11 -6.04 -3.50
CA VAL A 59 -11.30 -5.47 -2.16
C VAL A 59 -11.99 -4.12 -2.28
N ASP A 60 -13.04 -3.90 -1.48
CA ASP A 60 -13.60 -2.56 -1.28
C ASP A 60 -12.70 -1.79 -0.29
N LEU A 61 -12.10 -0.69 -0.75
CA LEU A 61 -11.19 0.14 0.02
C LEU A 61 -11.88 1.46 0.35
N LYS A 62 -12.13 1.72 1.64
CA LYS A 62 -12.62 3.02 2.12
C LYS A 62 -11.42 3.95 2.30
N TYR A 63 -11.28 4.91 1.39
CA TYR A 63 -10.10 5.77 1.32
C TYR A 63 -10.21 7.00 2.22
N TYR A 64 -9.19 7.23 3.04
CA TYR A 64 -9.00 8.42 3.86
C TYR A 64 -7.59 8.97 3.64
N ASP A 65 -7.48 10.24 3.26
CA ASP A 65 -6.19 10.91 3.09
C ASP A 65 -5.73 11.51 4.43
N LEU A 66 -4.74 10.90 5.09
CA LEU A 66 -4.15 11.42 6.33
C LEU A 66 -2.89 12.25 6.06
N GLY A 67 -2.72 12.74 4.83
CA GLY A 67 -1.64 13.67 4.50
C GLY A 67 -1.77 14.99 5.26
N ILE A 68 -0.64 15.64 5.53
CA ILE A 68 -0.59 16.82 6.40
C ILE A 68 -1.49 17.97 5.90
N GLU A 69 -1.57 18.17 4.59
CA GLU A 69 -2.46 19.17 4.00
C GLU A 69 -3.94 18.82 4.14
N ALA A 70 -4.29 17.54 3.99
CA ALA A 70 -5.68 17.08 4.09
C ALA A 70 -6.17 17.19 5.54
N ARG A 71 -5.29 16.90 6.49
CA ARG A 71 -5.54 17.08 7.92
C ARG A 71 -5.71 18.55 8.27
N ASP A 72 -4.84 19.44 7.79
CA ASP A 72 -4.97 20.87 8.07
C ASP A 72 -6.23 21.49 7.44
N LYS A 73 -6.61 21.06 6.23
CA LYS A 73 -7.86 21.48 5.56
C LYS A 73 -9.11 21.05 6.35
N THR A 74 -9.08 19.88 6.98
CA THR A 74 -10.22 19.30 7.71
C THR A 74 -10.19 19.53 9.22
N ASN A 75 -9.25 20.35 9.71
CA ASN A 75 -9.00 20.54 11.14
C ASN A 75 -8.81 19.19 11.89
N ASP A 76 -8.09 18.26 11.26
CA ASP A 76 -7.84 16.89 11.70
C ASP A 76 -9.07 15.99 11.87
N GLN A 77 -10.26 16.44 11.43
CA GLN A 77 -11.49 15.65 11.45
C GLN A 77 -11.36 14.36 10.64
N ILE A 78 -10.61 14.37 9.54
CA ILE A 78 -10.39 13.18 8.70
C ILE A 78 -9.71 12.03 9.47
N THR A 79 -8.87 12.34 10.46
CA THR A 79 -8.22 11.34 11.31
C THR A 79 -9.22 10.68 12.26
N ILE A 80 -10.17 11.45 12.78
CA ILE A 80 -11.26 10.95 13.63
C ILE A 80 -12.23 10.09 12.80
N ASP A 81 -12.59 10.56 11.61
CA ASP A 81 -13.48 9.83 10.70
C ASP A 81 -12.86 8.50 10.27
N ALA A 82 -11.55 8.48 9.98
CA ALA A 82 -10.82 7.26 9.71
C ALA A 82 -10.84 6.31 10.91
N ALA A 83 -10.63 6.81 12.13
CA ALA A 83 -10.68 5.99 13.34
C ALA A 83 -12.07 5.37 13.57
N ASN A 84 -13.14 6.14 13.35
CA ASN A 84 -14.52 5.65 13.43
C ASN A 84 -14.82 4.60 12.35
N ALA A 85 -14.32 4.78 11.13
CA ALA A 85 -14.48 3.80 10.06
C ALA A 85 -13.75 2.47 10.39
N ILE A 86 -12.57 2.53 11.02
CA ILE A 86 -11.87 1.33 11.48
C ILE A 86 -12.69 0.62 12.56
N LYS A 87 -13.34 1.37 13.45
CA LYS A 87 -14.25 0.82 14.47
C LYS A 87 -15.47 0.13 13.84
N GLU A 88 -16.00 0.64 12.74
CA GLU A 88 -17.13 0.05 12.01
C GLU A 88 -16.72 -1.22 11.23
N TYR A 89 -15.62 -1.16 10.48
CA TYR A 89 -15.21 -2.22 9.54
C TYR A 89 -14.20 -3.23 10.13
N GLY A 90 -13.59 -2.90 11.27
CA GLY A 90 -12.69 -3.76 12.05
C GLY A 90 -11.25 -3.84 11.54
N VAL A 91 -10.99 -3.50 10.27
CA VAL A 91 -9.64 -3.58 9.68
C VAL A 91 -9.27 -2.26 9.01
N GLY A 92 -8.13 -1.71 9.43
CA GLY A 92 -7.52 -0.53 8.84
C GLY A 92 -6.07 -0.78 8.46
N VAL A 93 -5.64 -0.22 7.33
CA VAL A 93 -4.25 -0.23 6.90
C VAL A 93 -3.75 1.22 6.82
N LYS A 94 -2.73 1.52 7.63
CA LYS A 94 -2.19 2.88 7.79
C LYS A 94 -0.78 3.00 7.19
N TYR A 95 -0.55 4.08 6.46
CA TYR A 95 0.79 4.48 5.99
C TYR A 95 1.45 5.53 6.89
N ALA A 96 2.76 5.70 6.70
CA ALA A 96 3.52 6.67 7.47
C ALA A 96 3.08 8.10 7.11
N THR A 97 2.78 8.87 8.13
CA THR A 97 2.26 10.25 8.06
C THR A 97 3.27 11.17 8.73
N ILE A 98 3.43 12.38 8.22
CA ILE A 98 4.28 13.39 8.85
C ILE A 98 3.66 13.82 10.19
N MET A 99 4.50 13.89 11.22
CA MET A 99 4.17 14.61 12.44
C MET A 99 4.77 16.02 12.33
N PRO A 100 3.95 17.08 12.38
CA PRO A 100 4.46 18.43 12.20
C PRO A 100 5.31 18.85 13.40
N ASP A 101 6.55 19.27 13.15
CA ASP A 101 7.37 20.04 14.08
C ASP A 101 7.26 21.54 13.74
N GLU A 102 7.89 22.41 14.54
CA GLU A 102 7.86 23.87 14.30
C GLU A 102 8.37 24.26 12.91
N GLY A 103 9.37 23.52 12.38
CA GLY A 103 9.91 23.73 11.05
C GLY A 103 8.91 23.38 9.94
N ARG A 104 8.23 22.24 10.07
CA ARG A 104 7.19 21.78 9.14
C ARG A 104 5.94 22.65 9.23
N VAL A 105 5.57 23.16 10.40
CA VAL A 105 4.47 24.13 10.54
C VAL A 105 4.76 25.39 9.71
N ALA A 106 5.99 25.90 9.74
CA ALA A 106 6.39 27.05 8.93
C ALA A 106 6.51 26.71 7.44
N GLU A 107 7.03 25.53 7.09
CA GLU A 107 7.19 25.06 5.71
C GLU A 107 5.83 24.90 5.00
N PHE A 108 4.88 24.21 5.66
CA PHE A 108 3.56 23.93 5.11
C PHE A 108 2.50 24.99 5.44
N LYS A 109 2.85 26.01 6.23
CA LYS A 109 1.95 27.09 6.70
C LYS A 109 0.68 26.53 7.36
N LEU A 110 0.87 25.56 8.25
CA LEU A 110 -0.24 24.90 8.96
C LEU A 110 -0.92 25.89 9.91
N LYS A 111 -2.21 25.69 10.15
CA LYS A 111 -2.98 26.50 11.12
C LYS A 111 -2.48 26.31 12.54
N GLU A 112 -2.16 25.06 12.87
CA GLU A 112 -1.80 24.64 14.21
C GLU A 112 -0.95 23.36 14.17
N MET A 113 -0.29 23.06 15.29
CA MET A 113 0.51 21.85 15.43
C MET A 113 -0.40 20.67 15.75
N TRP A 114 -0.86 19.99 14.71
CA TRP A 114 -1.76 18.84 14.82
C TRP A 114 -1.11 17.66 15.58
N LEU A 115 -1.91 16.96 16.38
CA LEU A 115 -1.48 15.77 17.12
C LEU A 115 -1.02 14.64 16.18
N SER A 116 -0.29 13.65 16.70
CA SER A 116 0.12 12.52 15.86
C SER A 116 -1.09 11.66 15.47
N PRO A 117 -1.28 11.29 14.18
CA PRO A 117 -2.39 10.44 13.76
C PRO A 117 -2.41 9.08 14.45
N ASN A 118 -1.22 8.51 14.69
CA ASN A 118 -1.08 7.23 15.37
C ASN A 118 -1.67 7.30 16.79
N GLY A 119 -1.35 8.37 17.53
CA GLY A 119 -1.90 8.60 18.87
C GLY A 119 -3.41 8.76 18.85
N THR A 120 -3.94 9.59 17.95
CA THR A 120 -5.38 9.81 17.80
C THR A 120 -6.10 8.49 17.50
N ILE A 121 -5.66 7.72 16.51
CA ILE A 121 -6.30 6.43 16.16
C ILE A 121 -6.21 5.43 17.31
N THR A 122 -5.09 5.37 18.02
CA THR A 122 -4.91 4.44 19.15
C THR A 122 -5.87 4.73 20.30
N ILE A 123 -6.22 6.00 20.56
CA ILE A 123 -7.20 6.35 21.60
C ILE A 123 -8.59 5.79 21.28
N PHE A 124 -8.98 5.80 20.01
CA PHE A 124 -10.27 5.25 19.57
C PHE A 124 -10.27 3.72 19.50
N TRP A 125 -9.09 3.12 19.41
CA TRP A 125 -8.89 1.69 19.28
C TRP A 125 -8.45 1.09 20.62
N GLU A 126 -9.42 0.64 21.42
CA GLU A 126 -9.25 0.13 22.80
C GLU A 126 -8.40 -1.17 22.92
N PHE A 127 -7.64 -1.56 21.90
CA PHE A 127 -6.81 -2.75 21.89
C PHE A 127 -5.32 -2.43 22.11
N PRO A 128 -4.59 -3.30 22.84
CA PRO A 128 -3.16 -3.14 23.01
C PRO A 128 -2.40 -3.27 21.69
N SER A 129 -1.44 -2.37 21.47
CA SER A 129 -0.52 -2.47 20.33
C SER A 129 0.42 -3.65 20.50
N THR A 130 0.52 -4.52 19.49
CA THR A 130 1.52 -5.58 19.45
C THR A 130 2.55 -5.28 18.36
N ALA A 131 3.83 -5.49 18.67
CA ALA A 131 4.92 -5.36 17.71
C ALA A 131 5.53 -6.74 17.45
N SER A 132 5.62 -7.13 16.19
CA SER A 132 6.25 -8.38 15.76
C SER A 132 7.43 -8.08 14.85
N PHE A 133 8.56 -8.74 15.10
CA PHE A 133 9.77 -8.56 14.30
C PHE A 133 9.81 -9.55 13.14
N ALA A 134 9.89 -9.05 11.91
CA ALA A 134 10.22 -9.86 10.76
C ALA A 134 11.72 -10.18 10.77
N PHE A 135 12.07 -11.45 10.94
CA PHE A 135 13.45 -11.89 10.98
C PHE A 135 13.93 -12.34 9.60
N TRP A 136 14.99 -11.70 9.09
CA TRP A 136 15.62 -12.11 7.82
C TRP A 136 16.97 -12.81 8.07
N PRO A 137 17.06 -14.13 7.87
CA PRO A 137 18.27 -14.91 8.22
C PRO A 137 19.56 -14.39 7.56
N SER A 138 19.51 -13.95 6.30
CA SER A 138 20.71 -13.48 5.61
C SER A 138 21.22 -12.14 6.13
N LEU A 139 20.34 -11.29 6.69
CA LEU A 139 20.72 -10.03 7.32
C LEU A 139 21.46 -10.28 8.64
N LYS A 140 21.01 -11.26 9.43
CA LYS A 140 21.69 -11.64 10.68
C LYS A 140 23.11 -12.15 10.43
N ALA A 141 23.30 -12.90 9.34
CA ALA A 141 24.63 -13.34 8.92
C ALA A 141 25.52 -12.15 8.54
N TYR A 142 24.97 -11.17 7.82
CA TYR A 142 25.68 -9.94 7.44
C TYR A 142 26.09 -9.10 8.65
N PHE A 143 25.17 -8.83 9.58
CA PHE A 143 25.47 -8.04 10.80
C PHE A 143 26.46 -8.74 11.74
N ARG A 144 26.39 -10.07 11.86
CA ARG A 144 27.40 -10.83 12.63
C ARG A 144 28.81 -10.72 12.05
N LYS A 145 28.93 -10.53 10.73
CA LYS A 145 30.22 -10.36 10.06
C LYS A 145 30.75 -8.93 10.16
N LEU A 146 29.87 -7.95 10.35
CA LEU A 146 30.19 -6.52 10.42
C LEU A 146 30.51 -6.05 11.86
N LEU A 147 30.02 -6.77 12.87
CA LEU A 147 30.26 -6.53 14.29
C LEU A 147 31.45 -7.35 14.85
N ARG A 148 32.28 -7.91 13.97
CA ARG A 148 33.57 -8.52 14.28
C ARG A 148 34.65 -7.70 13.61
#